data_AF-A0AAD6GHA2-F1
#
_entry.id   AF-A0AAD6GHA2-F1
#
_cell.length_a   1.000
_cell.length_b   1.000
_cell.length_c   1.000
_cell.angle_alpha   90.00
_cell.angle_beta   90.00
_cell.angle_gamma   90.00
#
_symmetry.space_group_name_H-M   'P 1'
#
loop_
_entity.id
_entity.type
_entity.pdbx_description
1 polymer ?
#
loop_
_entity_poly.entity_id
_entity_poly.type
_entity_poly.pdbx_seq_one_letter_code
_entity_poly.pdbx_strand_id
1 'polypeptide(L)'
;MDQSKPTKQARKTSKPKKAVKDAGACSMDKKQIGDCVKAALALNKYALNRTVINLQMDTTFFRTFFVDNDKLSIPLPITPTEFDDTSPVVVVDFSHHQAAELLGISKVKGGNRLRTTHLAAMCVVFYPSRGTAKIWLSV
;
A
#
# COMPACT_ATOMS: atom_id res chain seq x y z
N MET A 1 -1.01 -35.74 43.28
CA MET A 1 -0.56 -36.27 41.98
C MET A 1 -1.75 -36.15 41.04
N ASP A 2 -1.78 -35.44 39.92
CA ASP A 2 -0.80 -34.68 39.15
C ASP A 2 -1.66 -33.78 38.21
N GLN A 3 -1.43 -32.46 38.15
CA GLN A 3 -2.15 -31.54 37.24
C GLN A 3 -1.16 -31.07 36.18
N SER A 4 -1.17 -31.72 35.02
CA SER A 4 -0.34 -31.35 33.87
C SER A 4 -1.00 -30.20 33.08
N LYS A 5 -0.55 -28.97 33.32
CA LYS A 5 -0.83 -27.81 32.45
C LYS A 5 0.01 -27.89 31.17
N PRO A 6 -0.53 -27.57 29.99
CA PRO A 6 0.26 -27.49 28.77
C PRO A 6 1.10 -26.20 28.75
N THR A 7 2.42 -26.38 28.65
CA THR A 7 3.42 -25.30 28.57
C THR A 7 3.31 -24.58 27.23
N LYS A 8 2.95 -23.28 27.26
CA LYS A 8 2.97 -22.41 26.07
C LYS A 8 4.39 -22.29 25.53
N GLN A 9 4.65 -22.84 24.33
CA GLN A 9 5.89 -22.58 23.60
C GLN A 9 5.98 -21.10 23.24
N ALA A 10 7.05 -20.45 23.70
CA ALA A 10 7.37 -19.08 23.35
C ALA A 10 7.68 -18.98 21.84
N ARG A 11 7.01 -18.03 21.18
CA ARG A 11 7.17 -17.75 19.75
C ARG A 11 8.60 -17.24 19.52
N LYS A 12 9.42 -17.99 18.77
CA LYS A 12 10.76 -17.56 18.37
C LYS A 12 10.67 -16.20 17.67
N THR A 13 11.37 -15.21 18.21
CA THR A 13 11.55 -13.89 17.61
C THR A 13 12.20 -14.06 16.25
N SER A 14 11.47 -13.71 15.19
CA SER A 14 12.00 -13.68 13.83
C SER A 14 13.13 -12.66 13.76
N LYS A 15 14.34 -13.11 13.38
CA LYS A 15 15.48 -12.23 13.13
C LYS A 15 15.07 -11.08 12.18
N PRO A 16 15.49 -9.84 12.44
CA PRO A 16 15.18 -8.71 11.57
C PRO A 16 15.79 -8.98 10.19
N LYS A 17 14.96 -8.96 9.15
CA LYS A 17 15.41 -8.99 7.76
C LYS A 17 16.29 -7.75 7.52
N LYS A 18 17.45 -7.94 6.88
CA LYS A 18 18.34 -6.86 6.43
C LYS A 18 17.49 -5.74 5.83
N ALA A 19 17.62 -4.54 6.39
CA ALA A 19 17.03 -3.35 5.81
C ALA A 19 17.59 -3.16 4.40
N VAL A 20 16.68 -3.00 3.42
CA VAL A 20 17.04 -2.59 2.06
C VAL A 20 17.72 -1.23 2.19
N LYS A 21 18.97 -1.15 1.71
CA LYS A 21 19.89 -0.06 2.06
C LYS A 21 19.51 1.31 1.48
N ASP A 22 18.59 1.39 0.53
CA ASP A 22 18.13 2.66 -0.07
C ASP A 22 16.67 2.56 -0.52
N ALA A 23 15.75 2.35 0.42
CA ALA A 23 14.32 2.33 0.09
C ALA A 23 13.69 3.73 -0.09
N GLY A 24 14.48 4.81 0.02
CA GLY A 24 13.97 6.19 0.11
C GLY A 24 13.15 6.45 1.38
N ALA A 25 12.56 7.63 1.47
CA ALA A 25 11.73 8.08 2.58
C ALA A 25 10.26 8.20 2.17
N CYS A 26 9.37 7.75 3.06
CA CYS A 26 7.92 7.95 2.96
C CYS A 26 7.33 8.18 4.35
N SER A 27 6.29 9.00 4.45
CA SER A 27 5.54 9.27 5.68
C SER A 27 4.77 8.05 6.19
N MET A 28 4.58 7.04 5.35
CA MET A 28 3.90 5.79 5.70
C MET A 28 4.63 4.58 5.13
N ASP A 29 4.70 3.52 5.94
CA ASP A 29 5.15 2.23 5.44
C ASP A 29 4.07 1.52 4.61
N LYS A 30 4.47 0.43 3.94
CA LYS A 30 3.57 -0.42 3.14
C LYS A 30 2.32 -0.87 3.90
N LYS A 31 2.46 -1.19 5.18
CA LYS A 31 1.36 -1.72 6.00
C LYS A 31 0.36 -0.61 6.29
N GLN A 32 0.83 0.57 6.67
CA GLN A 32 0.00 1.76 6.92
C GLN A 32 -0.76 2.15 5.66
N ILE A 33 -0.09 2.19 4.50
CA ILE A 33 -0.76 2.44 3.21
C ILE A 33 -1.87 1.41 2.97
N GLY A 34 -1.57 0.12 3.12
CA GLY A 34 -2.56 -0.95 2.96
C GLY A 34 -3.73 -0.87 3.95
N ASP A 35 -3.47 -0.47 5.19
CA ASP A 35 -4.51 -0.25 6.21
C ASP A 35 -5.42 0.93 5.85
N CYS A 36 -4.87 2.03 5.33
CA CYS A 36 -5.65 3.16 4.83
C CYS A 36 -6.51 2.78 3.62
N VAL A 37 -5.96 2.03 2.66
CA VAL A 37 -6.72 1.50 1.52
C VAL A 37 -7.88 0.63 2.00
N LYS A 38 -7.62 -0.29 2.93
CA LYS A 38 -8.66 -1.15 3.49
C LYS A 38 -9.75 -0.37 4.21
N ALA A 39 -9.39 0.65 4.98
CA ALA A 39 -10.33 1.51 5.68
C ALA A 39 -11.22 2.29 4.69
N ALA A 40 -10.68 2.70 3.54
CA ALA A 40 -11.46 3.34 2.48
C ALA A 40 -12.53 2.42 1.86
N LEU A 41 -12.36 1.10 1.97
CA LEU A 41 -13.30 0.09 1.48
C LEU A 41 -14.31 -0.38 2.56
N ALA A 42 -14.22 0.12 3.79
CA ALA A 42 -15.08 -0.32 4.88
C ALA A 42 -16.51 0.19 4.71
N LEU A 43 -17.53 -0.65 4.83
CA LEU A 43 -18.91 -0.18 4.70
C LEU A 43 -19.35 0.56 5.95
N ASN A 44 -19.48 1.89 5.83
CA ASN A 44 -20.04 2.75 6.86
C ASN A 44 -21.52 3.03 6.58
N LYS A 45 -22.38 2.90 7.59
CA LYS A 45 -23.84 2.96 7.44
C LYS A 45 -24.36 4.29 6.90
N TYR A 46 -23.65 5.39 7.17
CA TYR A 46 -24.10 6.76 6.85
C TYR A 46 -22.99 7.68 6.31
N ALA A 47 -21.77 7.17 6.09
CA ALA A 47 -20.63 8.00 5.73
C ALA A 47 -19.97 7.50 4.44
N LEU A 48 -19.69 8.43 3.53
CA LEU A 48 -18.75 8.18 2.43
C LEU A 48 -17.36 8.03 3.03
N ASN A 49 -16.64 6.99 2.61
CA ASN A 49 -15.26 6.83 3.03
C ASN A 49 -14.37 7.83 2.31
N ARG A 50 -13.29 8.22 2.98
CA ARG A 50 -12.22 8.95 2.30
C ARG A 50 -11.59 8.02 1.26
N THR A 51 -11.69 8.42 0.00
CA THR A 51 -11.08 7.73 -1.15
C THR A 51 -9.73 8.32 -1.53
N VAL A 52 -9.24 9.31 -0.79
CA VAL A 52 -7.95 9.97 -1.01
C VAL A 52 -7.04 9.82 0.19
N ILE A 53 -5.83 9.33 -0.03
CA ILE A 53 -4.77 9.20 0.98
C ILE A 53 -3.64 10.14 0.57
N ASN A 54 -3.21 11.02 1.47
CA ASN A 54 -2.06 11.91 1.23
C ASN A 54 -0.81 11.31 1.86
N LEU A 55 0.30 11.37 1.13
CA LEU A 55 1.60 10.87 1.54
C LEU A 55 2.67 11.93 1.27
N GLN A 56 3.71 11.95 2.10
CA GLN A 56 4.98 12.58 1.75
C GLN A 56 5.95 11.46 1.39
N MET A 57 6.59 11.55 0.24
CA MET A 57 7.59 10.56 -0.18
C MET A 57 8.59 11.18 -1.13
N ASP A 58 9.81 10.66 -1.13
CA ASP A 58 10.81 10.99 -2.14
C ASP A 58 10.69 10.11 -3.38
N THR A 59 11.39 10.53 -4.44
CA THR A 59 11.40 9.84 -5.73
C THR A 59 12.02 8.45 -5.62
N THR A 60 13.01 8.26 -4.74
CA THR A 60 13.67 6.97 -4.51
C THR A 60 12.68 5.94 -3.94
N PHE A 61 11.87 6.33 -2.97
CA PHE A 61 10.83 5.49 -2.41
C PHE A 61 9.75 5.21 -3.44
N PHE A 62 9.30 6.24 -4.16
CA PHE A 62 8.30 6.07 -5.21
C PHE A 62 8.75 5.05 -6.27
N ARG A 63 10.00 5.17 -6.74
CA ARG A 63 10.61 4.23 -7.69
C ARG A 63 10.70 2.83 -7.13
N THR A 64 11.30 2.67 -5.96
CA THR A 64 11.45 1.36 -5.30
C THR A 64 10.11 0.68 -5.05
N PHE A 65 9.07 1.45 -4.69
CA PHE A 65 7.79 0.91 -4.28
C PHE A 65 6.84 0.63 -5.44
N PHE A 66 6.81 1.49 -6.46
CA PHE A 66 5.85 1.45 -7.57
C PHE A 66 6.46 1.15 -8.95
N VAL A 67 7.75 1.39 -9.17
CA VAL A 67 8.40 1.19 -10.48
C VAL A 67 9.19 -0.11 -10.47
N ASP A 68 10.19 -0.19 -9.60
CA ASP A 68 11.22 -1.23 -9.58
C ASP A 68 10.85 -2.41 -8.65
N ASN A 69 9.54 -2.63 -8.50
CA ASN A 69 9.02 -3.61 -7.54
C ASN A 69 8.95 -5.00 -8.16
N ASP A 70 9.96 -5.82 -7.83
CA ASP A 70 10.13 -7.21 -8.27
C ASP A 70 8.99 -8.17 -7.90
N LYS A 71 8.06 -7.75 -7.04
CA LYS A 71 6.92 -8.57 -6.61
C LYS A 71 5.69 -8.42 -7.50
N LEU A 72 5.71 -7.48 -8.43
CA LEU A 72 4.63 -7.29 -9.38
C LEU A 72 4.82 -8.22 -10.58
N SER A 73 3.78 -8.98 -10.92
CA SER A 73 3.84 -9.87 -12.08
C SER A 73 3.89 -9.11 -13.40
N ILE A 74 3.29 -7.92 -13.41
CA ILE A 74 3.23 -7.01 -14.56
C ILE A 74 3.65 -5.61 -14.09
N PRO A 75 4.60 -4.95 -14.76
CA PRO A 75 4.97 -3.57 -14.47
C PRO A 75 3.75 -2.65 -14.52
N LEU A 76 3.72 -1.66 -13.65
CA LEU A 76 2.62 -0.71 -13.60
C LEU A 76 2.72 0.29 -14.77
N PRO A 77 1.59 0.75 -15.32
CA PRO A 77 1.58 1.83 -16.30
C PRO A 77 1.94 3.15 -15.59
N ILE A 78 3.06 3.76 -15.98
CA ILE A 78 3.59 4.98 -15.38
C ILE A 78 3.65 6.07 -16.43
N THR A 79 3.17 7.26 -16.09
CA THR A 79 3.19 8.43 -16.97
C THR A 79 3.79 9.63 -16.24
N PRO A 80 4.87 10.25 -16.74
CA PRO A 80 5.69 9.81 -17.88
C PRO A 80 6.56 8.58 -17.53
N THR A 81 7.01 7.84 -18.55
CA THR A 81 7.87 6.65 -18.40
C THR A 81 9.20 7.00 -17.74
N GLU A 82 9.78 8.13 -18.13
CA GLU A 82 11.01 8.68 -17.57
C GLU A 82 10.67 9.93 -16.78
N PHE A 83 11.16 10.01 -15.55
CA PHE A 83 10.93 11.13 -14.65
C PHE A 83 12.08 11.27 -13.65
N ASP A 84 12.19 12.42 -13.02
CA ASP A 84 13.18 12.74 -12.01
C ASP A 84 12.57 13.68 -10.96
N ASP A 85 13.41 14.21 -10.05
CA ASP A 85 12.98 15.15 -9.01
C ASP A 85 12.47 16.49 -9.57
N THR A 86 12.77 16.82 -10.82
CA THR A 86 12.32 18.05 -11.49
C THR A 86 10.99 17.87 -12.23
N SER A 87 10.56 16.63 -12.41
CA SER A 87 9.34 16.30 -13.12
C SER A 87 8.11 16.86 -12.36
N PRO A 88 7.14 17.47 -13.08
CA PRO A 88 6.04 18.19 -12.43
C PRO A 88 5.04 17.24 -11.74
N VAL A 89 4.72 16.13 -12.41
CA VAL A 89 3.78 15.12 -11.93
C VAL A 89 4.11 13.77 -12.56
N VAL A 90 3.93 12.72 -11.77
CA VAL A 90 4.05 11.32 -12.19
C VAL A 90 2.78 10.59 -11.74
N VAL A 91 2.17 9.84 -12.64
CA VAL A 91 0.91 9.13 -12.39
C VAL A 91 1.13 7.64 -12.60
N VAL A 92 0.57 6.84 -11.69
CA VAL A 92 0.57 5.38 -11.80
C VAL A 92 -0.82 4.86 -11.55
N ASP A 93 -1.32 4.03 -12.46
CA ASP A 93 -2.64 3.43 -12.37
C ASP A 93 -2.56 1.94 -12.03
N PHE A 94 -3.52 1.47 -11.24
CA PHE A 94 -3.56 0.11 -10.70
C PHE A 94 -4.94 -0.48 -10.91
N SER A 95 -4.97 -1.69 -11.45
CA SER A 95 -6.13 -2.58 -11.32
C SER A 95 -6.23 -3.16 -9.91
N HIS A 96 -7.40 -3.73 -9.58
CA HIS A 96 -7.58 -4.54 -8.37
C HIS A 96 -6.45 -5.57 -8.15
N HIS A 97 -6.09 -6.29 -9.22
CA HIS A 97 -5.10 -7.38 -9.15
C HIS A 97 -3.72 -6.84 -8.80
N GLN A 98 -3.26 -5.81 -9.50
CA GLN A 98 -1.96 -5.19 -9.24
C GLN A 98 -1.88 -4.57 -7.83
N ALA A 99 -2.95 -3.91 -7.38
CA ALA A 99 -3.02 -3.42 -6.01
C ALA A 99 -2.99 -4.56 -4.97
N ALA A 100 -3.56 -5.73 -5.29
CA ALA A 100 -3.52 -6.91 -4.44
C ALA A 100 -2.12 -7.52 -4.34
N GLU A 101 -1.37 -7.56 -5.44
CA GLU A 101 0.05 -7.97 -5.44
C GLU A 101 0.90 -6.97 -4.64
N LEU A 102 0.66 -5.68 -4.86
CA LEU A 102 1.40 -4.63 -4.18
C LEU A 102 1.13 -4.60 -2.68
N LEU A 103 -0.12 -4.56 -2.23
CA LEU A 103 -0.49 -4.31 -0.83
C LEU A 103 -0.96 -5.56 -0.08
N GLY A 104 -1.31 -6.63 -0.80
CA GLY A 104 -1.90 -7.85 -0.30
C GLY A 104 -3.41 -7.91 -0.51
N ILE A 105 -3.91 -9.10 -0.87
CA ILE A 105 -5.33 -9.37 -1.15
C ILE A 105 -6.26 -8.95 0.01
N SER A 106 -5.80 -9.06 1.26
CA SER A 106 -6.58 -8.70 2.45
C SER A 106 -6.72 -7.19 2.68
N LYS A 107 -5.99 -6.37 1.93
CA LYS A 107 -6.01 -4.90 1.98
C LYS A 107 -6.91 -4.29 0.90
N VAL A 108 -7.02 -4.93 -0.26
CA VAL A 108 -7.89 -4.50 -1.37
C VAL A 108 -9.33 -5.02 -1.26
N LYS A 109 -9.69 -5.54 -0.08
CA LYS A 109 -11.02 -6.01 0.28
C LYS A 109 -11.39 -5.45 1.65
N GLY A 110 -12.54 -4.79 1.74
CA GLY A 110 -13.13 -4.24 2.96
C GLY A 110 -14.61 -4.63 3.09
N GLY A 111 -15.28 -4.19 4.16
CA GLY A 111 -16.70 -4.46 4.35
C GLY A 111 -17.06 -4.86 5.77
N ASN A 112 -18.26 -5.41 5.94
CA ASN A 112 -18.79 -5.88 7.22
C ASN A 112 -19.28 -7.34 7.09
N ARG A 113 -19.94 -7.88 8.12
CA ARG A 113 -20.44 -9.27 8.10
C ARG A 113 -21.43 -9.57 6.96
N LEU A 114 -22.07 -8.54 6.39
CA LEU A 114 -23.15 -8.68 5.41
C LEU A 114 -22.67 -8.50 3.98
N ARG A 115 -21.64 -7.67 3.75
CA ARG A 115 -21.17 -7.36 2.40
C ARG A 115 -19.69 -7.07 2.37
N THR A 116 -19.04 -7.65 1.37
CA THR A 116 -17.64 -7.37 1.00
C THR A 116 -17.61 -6.36 -0.13
N THR A 117 -16.64 -5.47 -0.04
CA THR A 117 -16.37 -4.37 -0.97
C THR A 117 -14.96 -4.53 -1.49
N HIS A 118 -14.77 -4.35 -2.79
CA HIS A 118 -13.51 -4.58 -3.46
C HIS A 118 -12.98 -3.26 -4.00
N LEU A 119 -11.66 -3.08 -3.98
CA LEU A 119 -11.05 -1.99 -4.74
C LEU A 119 -11.30 -2.22 -6.23
N ALA A 120 -11.89 -1.26 -6.94
CA ALA A 120 -12.08 -1.34 -8.39
C ALA A 120 -10.80 -0.90 -9.12
N ALA A 121 -10.37 0.33 -8.87
CA ALA A 121 -9.14 0.91 -9.39
C ALA A 121 -8.48 1.82 -8.35
N MET A 122 -7.17 1.97 -8.45
CA MET A 122 -6.36 2.87 -7.64
C MET A 122 -5.43 3.67 -8.55
N CYS A 123 -5.18 4.92 -8.19
CA CYS A 123 -4.29 5.82 -8.93
C CYS A 123 -3.39 6.54 -7.94
N VAL A 124 -2.09 6.62 -8.21
CA VAL A 124 -1.12 7.36 -7.40
C VAL A 124 -0.63 8.54 -8.22
N VAL A 125 -0.86 9.75 -7.72
CA VAL A 125 -0.37 10.99 -8.30
C VAL A 125 0.76 11.51 -7.42
N PHE A 126 1.98 11.43 -7.93
CA PHE A 126 3.20 11.87 -7.27
C PHE A 126 3.67 13.21 -7.85
N TYR A 127 4.10 14.11 -6.96
CA TYR A 127 4.67 15.41 -7.29
C TYR A 127 6.13 15.41 -6.80
N PRO A 128 7.09 14.97 -7.62
CA PRO A 128 8.51 14.82 -7.24
C PRO A 128 9.09 16.09 -6.61
N SER A 129 8.93 17.23 -7.30
CA SER A 129 9.39 18.54 -6.84
C SER A 129 8.86 18.98 -5.47
N ARG A 130 7.77 18.37 -5.00
CA ARG A 130 7.14 18.67 -3.70
C ARG A 130 7.37 17.58 -2.66
N GLY A 131 7.89 16.41 -3.05
CA GLY A 131 7.98 15.24 -2.19
C GLY A 131 6.62 14.78 -1.65
N THR A 132 5.55 14.91 -2.45
CA THR A 132 4.18 14.55 -2.02
C THR A 132 3.50 13.62 -3.02
N ALA A 133 2.71 12.67 -2.53
CA ALA A 133 1.87 11.80 -3.34
C ALA A 133 0.43 11.77 -2.82
N LYS A 134 -0.51 11.52 -3.73
CA LYS A 134 -1.92 11.28 -3.43
C LYS A 134 -2.36 9.96 -4.03
N ILE A 135 -2.94 9.11 -3.21
CA ILE A 135 -3.56 7.87 -3.66
C ILE A 135 -5.06 8.10 -3.76
N TRP A 136 -5.61 7.89 -4.95
CA TRP A 136 -7.05 7.89 -5.23
C TRP A 136 -7.55 6.47 -5.36
N LEU A 137 -8.70 6.20 -4.75
CA LEU A 137 -9.32 4.88 -4.69
C LEU A 137 -10.74 4.94 -5.24
N SER A 138 -11.11 3.93 -6.00
CA SER A 138 -12.48 3.69 -6.44
C SER A 138 -12.94 2.32 -5.96
N VAL A 139 -14.24 2.21 -5.71
CA VAL A 139 -14.90 1.10 -5.03
C VAL A 139 -15.96 0.50 -5.93
#